data_AF-A0A6G2QRE3-F1
#
_entry.id   AF-A0A6G2QRE3-F1
#
_cell.length_a   1.000
_cell.length_b   1.000
_cell.length_c   1.000
_cell.angle_alpha   90.00
_cell.angle_beta   90.00
_cell.angle_gamma   90.00
#
_symmetry.space_group_name_H-M   'P 1'
#
loop_
_entity.id
_entity.type
_entity.pdbx_description
1 polymer ?
#
loop_
_entity_poly.entity_id
_entity_poly.type
_entity_poly.pdbx_seq_one_letter_code
_entity_poly.pdbx_strand_id
1 'polypeptide(L)'
;MQPNTLLDAILDEAGISHAGLAAHVNQAGRARGLSLRYEHTAVARWLKGQRPRGQVPDLICEVLAARLHRPVTLDDIGLGVPGEPSAAHTGSLSGFVERATALWRSDQQRRPHVLGAPAVTGTPAVMPVWEWENPPEDVDVSRGGRHRVTPGDLDMLRAARTHYEQMYRKAGGMVTRARIVGFLNAEAAPLLRGGYTDATGRQLHRATGGLVAIAGICAYDSDAHGLAQRYFHQALRLAKASGDRGLGAYVIALLVNQSLYMREHRQAVAFAEAALRAAGTDITPALASDLYAMQAKAYAHLGDGTSALSCIRRAEQSAERIRRGHEPDET
;
A
#
# COMPACT_ATOMS: atom_id res chain seq x y z
N MET A 1 2.30 -2.15 -21.13
CA MET A 1 1.51 -3.05 -20.26
C MET A 1 2.14 -3.03 -18.88
N GLN A 2 1.35 -2.99 -17.83
CA GLN A 2 1.86 -3.00 -16.45
C GLN A 2 2.33 -4.42 -16.08
N PRO A 3 3.55 -4.61 -15.54
CA PRO A 3 4.01 -5.91 -15.07
C PRO A 3 3.06 -6.52 -14.03
N ASN A 4 2.86 -7.83 -14.11
CA ASN A 4 2.02 -8.58 -13.16
C ASN A 4 2.88 -9.02 -11.96
N THR A 5 3.06 -8.10 -11.01
CA THR A 5 3.84 -8.33 -9.78
C THR A 5 3.18 -9.32 -8.83
N LEU A 6 1.87 -9.53 -8.95
CA LEU A 6 1.12 -10.47 -8.12
C LEU A 6 1.39 -11.91 -8.55
N LEU A 7 1.37 -12.16 -9.86
CA LEU A 7 1.82 -13.43 -10.41
C LEU A 7 3.31 -13.67 -10.10
N ASP A 8 4.17 -12.65 -10.17
CA ASP A 8 5.60 -12.82 -9.84
C ASP A 8 5.77 -13.26 -8.38
N ALA A 9 5.14 -12.54 -7.46
CA ALA A 9 5.24 -12.80 -6.03
C ALA A 9 4.65 -14.15 -5.61
N ILE A 10 3.53 -14.58 -6.22
CA ILE A 10 2.93 -15.87 -5.88
C ILE A 10 3.73 -17.05 -6.44
N LEU A 11 4.43 -16.88 -7.57
CA LEU A 11 5.35 -17.90 -8.09
C LEU A 11 6.57 -18.07 -7.19
N ASP A 12 7.12 -16.97 -6.69
CA ASP A 12 8.18 -16.97 -5.68
C ASP A 12 7.70 -17.65 -4.38
N GLU A 13 6.50 -17.31 -3.88
CA GLU A 13 5.89 -17.94 -2.68
C GLU A 13 5.71 -19.44 -2.87
N ALA A 14 5.22 -19.86 -4.03
CA ALA A 14 5.01 -21.26 -4.35
C ALA A 14 6.32 -22.01 -4.65
N GLY A 15 7.46 -21.32 -4.74
CA GLY A 15 8.74 -21.92 -5.14
C GLY A 15 8.63 -22.67 -6.47
N ILE A 16 7.94 -22.10 -7.45
CA ILE A 16 7.71 -22.71 -8.76
C ILE A 16 8.41 -21.91 -9.86
N SER A 17 9.17 -22.60 -10.71
CA SER A 17 9.82 -21.96 -11.86
C SER A 17 8.81 -21.64 -12.96
N HIS A 18 9.15 -20.72 -13.87
CA HIS A 18 8.31 -20.41 -15.03
C HIS A 18 8.03 -21.66 -15.90
N ALA A 19 9.06 -22.50 -16.10
CA ALA A 19 8.90 -23.78 -16.81
C ALA A 19 7.98 -24.74 -16.02
N GLY A 20 8.14 -24.79 -14.70
CA GLY A 20 7.28 -25.56 -13.80
C GLY A 20 5.82 -25.14 -13.91
N LEU A 21 5.52 -23.84 -13.83
CA LEU A 21 4.15 -23.33 -13.96
C LEU A 21 3.56 -23.71 -15.33
N ALA A 22 4.30 -23.48 -16.41
CA ALA A 22 3.85 -23.80 -17.76
C ALA A 22 3.50 -25.30 -17.90
N ALA A 23 4.34 -26.19 -17.37
CA ALA A 23 4.12 -27.63 -17.39
C ALA A 23 2.86 -28.03 -16.61
N HIS A 24 2.67 -27.50 -15.39
CA HIS A 24 1.50 -27.80 -14.57
C HIS A 24 0.21 -27.24 -15.17
N VAL A 25 0.23 -26.04 -15.76
CA VAL A 25 -0.92 -25.47 -16.47
C VAL A 25 -1.29 -26.33 -17.69
N ASN A 26 -0.31 -26.82 -18.45
CA ASN A 26 -0.57 -27.73 -19.56
C ASN A 26 -1.15 -29.08 -19.08
N GLN A 27 -0.70 -29.58 -17.93
CA GLN A 27 -1.23 -30.80 -17.32
C GLN A 27 -2.68 -30.60 -16.86
N ALA A 28 -2.96 -29.52 -16.12
CA ALA A 28 -4.31 -29.19 -15.67
C ALA A 28 -5.26 -28.93 -16.85
N GLY A 29 -4.77 -28.27 -17.91
CA GLY A 29 -5.51 -28.10 -19.16
C GLY A 29 -5.88 -29.44 -19.81
N ARG A 30 -4.93 -30.38 -19.91
CA ARG A 30 -5.18 -31.72 -20.44
C ARG A 30 -6.25 -32.47 -19.65
N ALA A 31 -6.24 -32.36 -18.32
CA ALA A 31 -7.27 -32.97 -17.46
C ALA A 31 -8.68 -32.42 -17.75
N ARG A 32 -8.80 -31.19 -18.27
CA ARG A 32 -10.07 -30.57 -18.70
C ARG A 32 -10.34 -30.68 -20.21
N GLY A 33 -9.61 -31.54 -20.93
CA GLY A 33 -9.76 -31.72 -22.38
C GLY A 33 -9.21 -30.56 -23.23
N LEU A 34 -8.42 -29.64 -22.65
CA LEU A 34 -7.81 -28.53 -23.36
C LEU A 34 -6.43 -28.94 -23.91
N SER A 35 -6.19 -28.63 -25.18
CA SER A 35 -4.88 -28.83 -25.83
C SER A 35 -3.99 -27.59 -25.67
N LEU A 36 -3.38 -27.43 -24.50
CA LEU A 36 -2.46 -26.33 -24.19
C LEU A 36 -0.99 -26.72 -24.42
N ARG A 37 -0.18 -25.77 -24.89
CA ARG A 37 1.27 -25.93 -25.15
C ARG A 37 2.06 -24.70 -24.69
N TYR A 38 1.86 -24.30 -23.44
CA TYR A 38 2.62 -23.20 -22.86
C TYR A 38 4.04 -23.61 -22.50
N GLU A 39 4.96 -22.67 -22.69
CA GLU A 39 6.37 -22.76 -22.33
C GLU A 39 6.72 -21.66 -21.31
N HIS A 40 7.92 -21.72 -20.72
CA HIS A 40 8.40 -20.69 -19.79
C HIS A 40 8.30 -19.26 -20.35
N THR A 41 8.42 -19.09 -21.67
CA THR A 41 8.27 -17.80 -22.36
C THR A 41 6.84 -17.25 -22.34
N ALA A 42 5.83 -18.11 -22.24
CA ALA A 42 4.44 -17.67 -22.03
C ALA A 42 4.26 -17.08 -20.63
N VAL A 43 4.81 -17.75 -19.61
CA VAL A 43 4.79 -17.25 -18.22
C VAL A 43 5.55 -15.94 -18.11
N ALA A 44 6.73 -15.82 -18.75
CA ALA A 44 7.47 -14.57 -18.80
C ALA A 44 6.67 -13.42 -19.43
N ARG A 45 5.82 -13.71 -20.42
CA ARG A 45 4.91 -12.72 -21.01
C ARG A 45 3.76 -12.37 -20.07
N TRP A 46 3.22 -13.35 -19.33
CA TRP A 46 2.20 -13.10 -18.30
C TRP A 46 2.71 -12.18 -17.21
N LEU A 47 3.96 -12.39 -16.76
CA LEU A 47 4.65 -11.51 -15.81
C LEU A 47 4.89 -10.11 -16.35
N LYS A 48 5.05 -9.94 -17.67
CA LYS A 48 5.11 -8.64 -18.34
C LYS A 48 3.73 -7.98 -18.54
N GLY A 49 2.66 -8.60 -18.03
CA GLY A 49 1.29 -8.07 -18.09
C GLY A 49 0.43 -8.62 -19.23
N GLN A 50 0.92 -9.59 -20.02
CA GLN A 50 0.07 -10.23 -21.03
C GLN A 50 -0.96 -11.15 -20.35
N ARG A 51 -2.25 -10.89 -20.54
CA ARG A 51 -3.29 -11.78 -20.00
C ARG A 51 -3.35 -13.10 -20.80
N PRO A 52 -3.31 -14.28 -20.15
CA PRO A 52 -3.62 -15.56 -20.80
C PRO A 52 -5.10 -15.59 -21.25
N ARG A 53 -5.40 -16.32 -22.33
CA ARG A 53 -6.75 -16.39 -22.93
C ARG A 53 -7.54 -17.60 -22.42
N GLY A 54 -8.87 -17.55 -22.55
CA GLY A 54 -9.76 -18.66 -22.22
C GLY A 54 -9.72 -19.02 -20.73
N GLN A 55 -9.79 -20.31 -20.41
CA GLN A 55 -9.80 -20.85 -19.04
C GLN A 55 -8.42 -20.87 -18.36
N VAL A 56 -7.38 -20.36 -19.02
CA VAL A 56 -5.99 -20.45 -18.55
C VAL A 56 -5.74 -19.67 -17.26
N PRO A 57 -6.31 -18.47 -17.04
CA PRO A 57 -6.22 -17.80 -15.74
C PRO A 57 -6.73 -18.66 -14.58
N ASP A 58 -7.84 -19.39 -14.77
CA ASP A 58 -8.41 -20.27 -13.74
C ASP A 58 -7.53 -21.50 -13.47
N LEU A 59 -6.88 -22.03 -14.52
CA LEU A 59 -5.90 -23.11 -14.38
C LEU A 59 -4.65 -22.65 -13.62
N ILE A 60 -4.21 -21.41 -13.82
CA ILE A 60 -3.10 -20.82 -13.05
C ILE A 60 -3.48 -20.75 -11.56
N CYS A 61 -4.70 -20.28 -11.25
CA CYS A 61 -5.23 -20.27 -9.88
C CYS A 61 -5.24 -21.68 -9.27
N GLU A 62 -5.76 -22.69 -9.99
CA GLU A 62 -5.83 -24.07 -9.51
C GLU A 62 -4.43 -24.63 -9.19
N VAL A 63 -3.47 -24.48 -10.11
CA VAL A 63 -2.10 -24.96 -9.95
C VAL A 63 -1.43 -24.33 -8.73
N LEU A 64 -1.60 -23.02 -8.55
CA LEU A 64 -1.02 -22.30 -7.42
C LEU A 64 -1.72 -22.61 -6.11
N ALA A 65 -3.05 -22.74 -6.11
CA ALA A 65 -3.83 -23.10 -4.93
C ALA A 65 -3.45 -24.48 -4.39
N ALA A 66 -3.29 -25.46 -5.29
CA ALA A 66 -2.85 -26.80 -4.92
C ALA A 66 -1.45 -26.80 -4.30
N ARG A 67 -0.54 -25.98 -4.85
CA ARG A 67 0.85 -25.89 -4.39
C ARG A 67 1.02 -25.12 -3.08
N LEU A 68 0.19 -24.10 -2.85
CA LEU A 68 0.23 -23.26 -1.66
C LEU A 68 -0.67 -23.78 -0.52
N HIS A 69 -1.47 -24.82 -0.77
CA HIS A 69 -2.45 -25.36 0.18
C HIS A 69 -3.44 -24.31 0.71
N ARG A 70 -3.79 -23.32 -0.12
CA ARG A 70 -4.78 -22.28 0.17
C ARG A 70 -5.52 -21.89 -1.11
N PRO A 71 -6.76 -21.38 -1.03
CA PRO A 71 -7.43 -20.81 -2.19
C PRO A 71 -6.59 -19.69 -2.82
N VAL A 72 -6.54 -19.65 -4.15
CA VAL A 72 -5.91 -18.61 -4.96
C VAL A 72 -6.94 -18.15 -6.00
N THR A 73 -7.19 -16.85 -6.05
CA THR A 73 -8.15 -16.22 -6.95
C THR A 73 -7.45 -15.50 -8.10
N LEU A 74 -8.23 -15.11 -9.12
CA LEU A 74 -7.72 -14.30 -10.23
C LEU A 74 -7.11 -12.97 -9.74
N ASP A 75 -7.66 -12.43 -8.66
CA ASP A 75 -7.18 -11.18 -8.06
C ASP A 75 -5.84 -11.37 -7.34
N ASP A 76 -5.64 -12.52 -6.69
CA ASP A 76 -4.38 -12.87 -6.02
C ASP A 76 -3.22 -13.01 -7.01
N ILE A 77 -3.51 -13.33 -8.28
CA ILE A 77 -2.51 -13.49 -9.34
C ILE A 77 -2.51 -12.32 -10.33
N GLY A 78 -3.21 -11.23 -10.04
CA GLY A 78 -3.26 -10.04 -10.90
C GLY A 78 -3.91 -10.24 -12.27
N LEU A 79 -4.79 -11.24 -12.38
CA LEU A 79 -5.60 -11.55 -13.56
C LEU A 79 -7.11 -11.34 -13.31
N GLY A 80 -7.51 -10.54 -12.31
CA GLY A 80 -8.91 -10.09 -12.15
C GLY A 80 -9.42 -9.30 -13.36
N VAL A 81 -10.73 -9.26 -13.60
CA VAL A 81 -11.34 -8.38 -14.61
C VAL A 81 -11.71 -7.05 -13.93
N PRO A 82 -11.25 -5.89 -14.43
CA PRO A 82 -11.68 -4.61 -13.88
C PRO A 82 -13.19 -4.42 -14.05
N GLY A 83 -13.93 -4.29 -12.94
CA GLY A 83 -15.36 -3.97 -12.94
C GLY A 83 -16.32 -5.16 -12.87
N GLU A 84 -15.84 -6.41 -12.97
CA GLU A 84 -16.64 -7.57 -12.53
C GLU A 84 -16.34 -7.84 -11.06
N PRO A 85 -17.30 -7.65 -10.14
CA PRO A 85 -17.09 -7.99 -8.75
C PRO A 85 -16.93 -9.51 -8.64
N SER A 86 -15.68 -9.98 -8.52
CA SER A 86 -15.43 -11.26 -7.88
C SER A 86 -15.82 -11.05 -6.43
N ALA A 87 -17.04 -11.49 -6.08
CA ALA A 87 -17.72 -11.22 -4.82
C ALA A 87 -16.95 -11.66 -3.56
N ALA A 88 -15.76 -12.26 -3.71
CA ALA A 88 -14.99 -12.77 -2.58
C ALA A 88 -13.70 -11.97 -2.26
N HIS A 89 -12.94 -11.41 -3.23
CA HIS A 89 -11.54 -11.03 -2.90
C HIS A 89 -10.93 -9.77 -3.54
N THR A 90 -11.50 -9.19 -4.60
CA THR A 90 -10.89 -8.05 -5.33
C THR A 90 -10.76 -6.80 -4.47
N GLY A 91 -11.79 -6.52 -3.67
CA GLY A 91 -11.83 -5.46 -2.65
C GLY A 91 -11.58 -5.94 -1.21
N SER A 92 -11.29 -7.23 -1.02
CA SER A 92 -11.09 -7.77 0.33
C SER A 92 -9.79 -7.27 0.95
N LEU A 93 -9.81 -7.03 2.25
CA LEU A 93 -8.62 -6.66 3.02
C LEU A 93 -7.52 -7.74 2.92
N SER A 94 -7.90 -9.02 2.85
CA SER A 94 -6.97 -10.13 2.65
C SER A 94 -6.25 -10.06 1.30
N GLY A 95 -6.99 -9.83 0.21
CA GLY A 95 -6.39 -9.65 -1.12
C GLY A 95 -5.45 -8.45 -1.15
N PHE A 96 -5.82 -7.34 -0.50
CA PHE A 96 -4.91 -6.21 -0.33
C PHE A 96 -3.62 -6.58 0.42
N VAL A 97 -3.69 -7.32 1.52
CA VAL A 97 -2.51 -7.77 2.29
C VAL A 97 -1.57 -8.60 1.41
N GLU A 98 -2.08 -9.52 0.60
CA GLU A 98 -1.24 -10.31 -0.29
C GLU A 98 -0.54 -9.43 -1.34
N ARG A 99 -1.25 -8.46 -1.94
CA ARG A 99 -0.65 -7.50 -2.87
C ARG A 99 0.39 -6.60 -2.20
N ALA A 100 0.15 -6.19 -0.96
CA ALA A 100 1.06 -5.33 -0.23
C ALA A 100 2.37 -6.06 0.09
N THR A 101 2.27 -7.24 0.68
CA THR A 101 3.42 -8.08 1.01
C THR A 101 4.18 -8.58 -0.22
N ALA A 102 3.51 -8.74 -1.37
CA ALA A 102 4.17 -8.99 -2.65
C ALA A 102 5.09 -7.81 -3.05
N LEU A 103 4.61 -6.57 -2.94
CA LEU A 103 5.44 -5.39 -3.20
C LEU A 103 6.67 -5.35 -2.26
N TRP A 104 6.46 -5.61 -0.96
CA TRP A 104 7.55 -5.57 0.03
C TRP A 104 8.62 -6.60 -0.27
N ARG A 105 8.24 -7.82 -0.69
CA ARG A 105 9.18 -8.87 -1.10
C ARG A 105 9.98 -8.45 -2.33
N SER A 106 9.30 -7.95 -3.35
CA SER A 106 9.94 -7.49 -4.59
C SER A 106 10.89 -6.31 -4.35
N ASP A 107 10.55 -5.41 -3.41
CA ASP A 107 11.45 -4.33 -2.98
C ASP A 107 12.68 -4.88 -2.25
N GLN A 108 12.50 -5.81 -1.30
CA GLN A 108 13.62 -6.45 -0.59
C GLN A 108 14.59 -7.16 -1.55
N GLN A 109 14.04 -7.82 -2.57
CA GLN A 109 14.81 -8.48 -3.64
C GLN A 109 15.39 -7.49 -4.67
N ARG A 110 15.15 -6.18 -4.50
CA ARG A 110 15.59 -5.10 -5.39
C ARG A 110 15.18 -5.32 -6.84
N ARG A 111 13.97 -5.83 -7.08
CA ARG A 111 13.46 -6.10 -8.43
C ARG A 111 13.41 -4.80 -9.24
N PRO A 112 14.06 -4.72 -10.42
CA PRO A 112 14.17 -3.46 -11.18
C PRO A 112 12.83 -2.85 -11.58
N HIS A 113 11.83 -3.68 -11.85
CA HIS A 113 10.49 -3.22 -12.25
C HIS A 113 9.69 -2.59 -11.10
N VAL A 114 10.08 -2.82 -9.84
CA VAL A 114 9.50 -2.17 -8.66
C VAL A 114 10.25 -0.88 -8.35
N LEU A 115 11.59 -0.93 -8.31
CA LEU A 115 12.43 0.23 -8.01
C LEU A 115 12.34 1.32 -9.09
N GLY A 116 12.24 0.93 -10.37
CA GLY A 116 12.10 1.83 -11.51
C GLY A 116 10.66 2.09 -11.94
N ALA A 117 9.66 1.66 -11.16
CA ALA A 117 8.26 1.90 -11.50
C ALA A 117 7.96 3.41 -11.49
N PRO A 118 7.34 3.98 -12.54
CA PRO A 118 6.98 5.37 -12.54
C PRO A 118 5.89 5.66 -11.50
N ALA A 119 5.82 6.93 -11.07
CA ALA A 119 4.67 7.44 -10.33
C ALA A 119 3.38 7.23 -11.14
N VAL A 120 2.35 6.81 -10.43
CA VAL A 120 0.99 6.68 -10.94
C VAL A 120 0.41 8.08 -11.09
N THR A 121 -0.24 8.33 -12.22
CA THR A 121 -0.87 9.61 -12.57
C THR A 121 -2.33 9.41 -12.94
N GLY A 122 -3.10 10.50 -13.01
CA GLY A 122 -4.52 10.47 -13.36
C GLY A 122 -5.39 9.79 -12.30
N THR A 123 -6.51 9.19 -12.75
CA THR A 123 -7.50 8.56 -11.85
C THR A 123 -6.90 7.56 -10.86
N PRO A 124 -5.99 6.64 -11.25
CA PRO A 124 -5.42 5.67 -10.32
C PRO A 124 -4.54 6.28 -9.22
N ALA A 125 -4.08 7.53 -9.38
CA ALA A 125 -3.37 8.26 -8.33
C ALA A 125 -4.31 8.89 -7.29
N VAL A 126 -5.54 9.21 -7.71
CA VAL A 126 -6.55 9.90 -6.86
C VAL A 126 -7.46 8.90 -6.15
N MET A 127 -7.74 7.76 -6.79
CA MET A 127 -8.68 6.76 -6.31
C MET A 127 -8.42 6.29 -4.86
N PRO A 128 -7.18 6.04 -4.40
CA PRO A 128 -6.94 5.63 -3.01
C PRO A 128 -7.29 6.70 -1.98
N VAL A 129 -7.10 7.98 -2.32
CA VAL A 129 -7.49 9.11 -1.45
C VAL A 129 -9.01 9.22 -1.39
N TRP A 130 -9.68 9.09 -2.53
CA TRP A 130 -11.14 9.08 -2.60
C TRP A 130 -11.75 7.89 -1.83
N GLU A 131 -11.21 6.68 -2.01
CA GLU A 131 -11.63 5.48 -1.28
C GLU A 131 -11.43 5.63 0.23
N TRP A 132 -10.37 6.29 0.68
CA TRP A 132 -10.17 6.56 2.10
C TRP A 132 -11.19 7.58 2.64
N GLU A 133 -11.43 8.69 1.92
CA GLU A 133 -12.36 9.75 2.34
C GLU A 133 -13.83 9.28 2.39
N ASN A 134 -14.22 8.31 1.55
CA ASN A 134 -15.62 7.96 1.34
C ASN A 134 -16.01 6.57 1.91
N PRO A 135 -17.29 6.39 2.31
CA PRO A 135 -17.80 5.07 2.68
C PRO A 135 -17.83 4.11 1.47
N PRO A 136 -17.94 2.78 1.70
CA PRO A 136 -18.08 2.13 3.02
C PRO A 136 -16.76 2.05 3.80
N GLU A 137 -16.87 2.04 5.12
CA GLU A 137 -15.75 1.68 6.00
C GLU A 137 -15.66 0.14 6.14
N ASP A 138 -14.48 -0.36 6.54
CA ASP A 138 -14.32 -1.76 6.88
C ASP A 138 -15.09 -2.09 8.18
N VAL A 139 -16.23 -2.77 8.02
CA VAL A 139 -17.15 -3.13 9.13
C VAL A 139 -16.49 -4.13 10.09
N ASP A 140 -15.78 -5.12 9.56
CA ASP A 140 -15.03 -6.12 10.33
C ASP A 140 -13.70 -6.39 9.63
N VAL A 141 -12.59 -6.22 10.36
CA VAL A 141 -11.25 -6.55 9.88
C VAL A 141 -10.71 -7.86 10.44
N SER A 142 -11.51 -8.62 11.20
CA SER A 142 -11.10 -9.89 11.78
C SER A 142 -10.63 -10.89 10.71
N ARG A 143 -9.67 -11.73 11.09
CA ARG A 143 -9.12 -12.77 10.21
C ARG A 143 -8.96 -14.08 10.96
N GLY A 144 -9.35 -15.17 10.31
CA GLY A 144 -8.99 -16.52 10.75
C GLY A 144 -7.58 -16.88 10.33
N GLY A 145 -6.78 -17.43 11.24
CA GLY A 145 -5.41 -17.84 10.96
C GLY A 145 -4.86 -18.78 12.03
N ARG A 146 -3.87 -19.60 11.66
CA ARG A 146 -3.26 -20.61 12.55
C ARG A 146 -2.47 -19.99 13.69
N HIS A 147 -1.75 -18.91 13.42
CA HIS A 147 -0.97 -18.17 14.42
C HIS A 147 -1.77 -16.97 14.90
N ARG A 148 -2.06 -16.91 16.20
CA ARG A 148 -2.83 -15.81 16.80
C ARG A 148 -1.92 -14.62 17.07
N VAL A 149 -2.36 -13.43 16.66
CA VAL A 149 -1.67 -12.17 16.97
C VAL A 149 -1.89 -11.84 18.44
N THR A 150 -0.81 -11.54 19.15
CA THR A 150 -0.78 -11.24 20.57
C THR A 150 -0.57 -9.74 20.84
N PRO A 151 -0.86 -9.25 22.05
CA PRO A 151 -0.50 -7.88 22.43
C PRO A 151 0.99 -7.57 22.29
N GLY A 152 1.86 -8.56 22.60
CA GLY A 152 3.31 -8.40 22.45
C GLY A 152 3.76 -8.17 21.01
N ASP A 153 3.05 -8.78 20.05
CA ASP A 153 3.31 -8.54 18.62
C ASP A 153 2.98 -7.08 18.24
N LEU A 154 1.90 -6.53 18.77
CA LEU A 154 1.51 -5.14 18.53
C LEU A 154 2.52 -4.16 19.14
N ASP A 155 3.00 -4.45 20.34
CA ASP A 155 4.01 -3.63 21.00
C ASP A 155 5.35 -3.67 20.25
N MET A 156 5.72 -4.83 19.69
CA MET A 156 6.87 -4.97 18.80
C MET A 156 6.75 -4.07 17.57
N LEU A 157 5.60 -4.07 16.88
CA LEU A 157 5.38 -3.23 15.69
C LEU A 157 5.44 -1.74 16.03
N ARG A 158 4.87 -1.32 17.17
CA ARG A 158 4.92 0.07 17.65
C ARG A 158 6.35 0.50 17.98
N ALA A 159 7.08 -0.32 18.73
CA ALA A 159 8.48 -0.07 19.07
C ALA A 159 9.35 0.00 17.80
N ALA A 160 9.11 -0.88 16.82
CA ALA A 160 9.79 -0.85 15.54
C ALA A 160 9.52 0.44 14.78
N ARG A 161 8.28 0.96 14.77
CA ARG A 161 7.95 2.24 14.13
C ARG A 161 8.78 3.38 14.73
N THR A 162 8.77 3.53 16.05
CA THR A 162 9.57 4.56 16.74
C THR A 162 11.06 4.38 16.46
N HIS A 163 11.58 3.16 16.47
CA HIS A 163 12.98 2.87 16.17
C HIS A 163 13.36 3.27 14.74
N TYR A 164 12.57 2.86 13.74
CA TYR A 164 12.83 3.16 12.34
C TYR A 164 12.71 4.64 12.03
N GLU A 165 11.78 5.34 12.67
CA GLU A 165 11.68 6.80 12.53
C GLU A 165 12.93 7.49 13.08
N GLN A 166 13.40 7.10 14.27
CA GLN A 166 14.62 7.66 14.84
C GLN A 166 15.85 7.37 13.98
N MET A 167 15.94 6.16 13.42
CA MET A 167 17.02 5.81 12.50
C MET A 167 16.94 6.63 11.21
N TYR A 168 15.74 6.80 10.65
CA TYR A 168 15.50 7.65 9.48
C TYR A 168 15.95 9.08 9.73
N ARG A 169 15.52 9.70 10.84
CA ARG A 169 15.91 11.07 11.21
C ARG A 169 17.42 11.25 11.40
N LYS A 170 18.15 10.19 11.76
CA LYS A 170 19.62 10.23 12.02
C LYS A 170 20.47 9.85 10.81
N ALA A 171 20.04 8.89 10.01
CA ALA A 171 20.85 8.24 8.97
C ALA A 171 20.27 8.37 7.55
N GLY A 172 19.04 8.89 7.41
CA GLY A 172 18.35 9.12 6.14
C GLY A 172 17.65 7.88 5.56
N GLY A 173 16.91 8.12 4.47
CA GLY A 173 16.04 7.14 3.82
C GLY A 173 16.77 5.93 3.22
N MET A 174 17.89 6.16 2.51
CA MET A 174 18.63 5.09 1.82
C MET A 174 19.10 3.98 2.77
N VAL A 175 19.62 4.34 3.95
CA VAL A 175 20.12 3.39 4.96
C VAL A 175 18.97 2.70 5.68
N THR A 176 17.87 3.40 5.89
CA THR A 176 16.73 2.93 6.70
C THR A 176 15.82 1.99 5.91
N ARG A 177 15.60 2.25 4.62
CA ARG A 177 14.64 1.53 3.76
C ARG A 177 14.82 0.01 3.77
N ALA A 178 16.04 -0.47 3.56
CA ALA A 178 16.29 -1.90 3.48
C ALA A 178 15.95 -2.64 4.78
N ARG A 179 16.17 -2.00 5.94
CA ARG A 179 15.88 -2.58 7.25
C ARG A 179 14.38 -2.62 7.54
N ILE A 180 13.68 -1.52 7.27
CA ILE A 180 12.22 -1.48 7.48
C ILE A 180 11.50 -2.45 6.54
N VAL A 181 11.92 -2.56 5.27
CA VAL A 181 11.34 -3.54 4.34
C VAL A 181 11.65 -4.97 4.78
N GLY A 182 12.84 -5.25 5.29
CA GLY A 182 13.17 -6.53 5.90
C GLY A 182 12.24 -6.89 7.06
N PHE A 183 11.99 -5.93 7.96
CA PHE A 183 11.08 -6.10 9.08
C PHE A 183 9.61 -6.27 8.65
N LEU A 184 9.15 -5.50 7.64
CA LEU A 184 7.82 -5.66 7.06
C LEU A 184 7.61 -7.08 6.52
N ASN A 185 8.62 -7.66 5.87
CA ASN A 185 8.55 -9.03 5.35
C ASN A 185 8.67 -10.11 6.43
N ALA A 186 9.57 -9.92 7.40
CA ALA A 186 9.87 -10.92 8.43
C ALA A 186 8.80 -10.97 9.53
N GLU A 187 8.29 -9.81 9.97
CA GLU A 187 7.42 -9.70 11.14
C GLU A 187 5.99 -9.28 10.76
N ALA A 188 5.84 -8.15 10.06
CA ALA A 188 4.50 -7.60 9.81
C ALA A 188 3.68 -8.47 8.85
N ALA A 189 4.28 -9.00 7.79
CA ALA A 189 3.60 -9.81 6.79
C ALA A 189 3.03 -11.12 7.35
N PRO A 190 3.76 -11.92 8.17
CA PRO A 190 3.17 -13.05 8.88
C PRO A 190 2.03 -12.68 9.82
N LEU A 191 2.15 -11.57 10.56
CA LEU A 191 1.11 -11.12 11.50
C LEU A 191 -0.19 -10.71 10.78
N LEU A 192 -0.09 -9.99 9.66
CA LEU A 192 -1.25 -9.66 8.82
C LEU A 192 -1.92 -10.89 8.20
N ARG A 193 -1.17 -12.01 8.09
CA ARG A 193 -1.68 -13.33 7.69
C ARG A 193 -2.15 -14.21 8.85
N GLY A 194 -1.92 -13.75 10.08
CA GLY A 194 -2.31 -14.43 11.31
C GLY A 194 -3.82 -14.36 11.57
N GLY A 195 -4.21 -14.93 12.70
CA GLY A 195 -5.57 -14.88 13.21
C GLY A 195 -5.73 -13.79 14.26
N TYR A 196 -6.73 -12.93 14.12
CA TYR A 196 -7.00 -11.82 15.02
C TYR A 196 -8.48 -11.41 15.01
N THR A 197 -8.94 -10.84 16.12
CA THR A 197 -10.27 -10.22 16.24
C THR A 197 -10.29 -8.86 15.55
N ASP A 198 -11.47 -8.26 15.35
CA ASP A 198 -11.60 -6.91 14.79
C ASP A 198 -10.75 -5.88 15.58
N ALA A 199 -10.88 -5.86 16.91
CA ALA A 199 -10.14 -4.94 17.77
C ALA A 199 -8.62 -5.08 17.64
N THR A 200 -8.10 -6.32 17.65
CA THR A 200 -6.67 -6.58 17.45
C THR A 200 -6.24 -6.24 16.01
N GLY A 201 -7.08 -6.55 15.03
CA GLY A 201 -6.84 -6.24 13.61
C GLY A 201 -6.70 -4.75 13.36
N ARG A 202 -7.56 -3.91 13.95
CA ARG A 202 -7.47 -2.45 13.82
C ARG A 202 -6.14 -1.92 14.34
N GLN A 203 -5.70 -2.40 15.50
CA GLN A 203 -4.40 -2.02 16.07
C GLN A 203 -3.23 -2.53 15.22
N LEU A 204 -3.33 -3.74 14.67
CA LEU A 204 -2.34 -4.33 13.77
C LEU A 204 -2.19 -3.51 12.47
N HIS A 205 -3.32 -3.18 11.83
CA HIS A 205 -3.33 -2.36 10.61
C HIS A 205 -2.82 -0.95 10.87
N ARG A 206 -3.15 -0.34 12.02
CA ARG A 206 -2.61 0.96 12.45
C ARG A 206 -1.08 0.94 12.57
N ALA A 207 -0.54 -0.01 13.33
CA ALA A 207 0.90 -0.12 13.58
C ALA A 207 1.68 -0.44 12.30
N THR A 208 1.15 -1.36 11.49
CA THR A 208 1.72 -1.69 10.17
C THR A 208 1.67 -0.49 9.24
N GLY A 209 0.55 0.24 9.18
CA GLY A 209 0.39 1.42 8.32
C GLY A 209 1.45 2.49 8.60
N GLY A 210 1.78 2.73 9.87
CA GLY A 210 2.86 3.64 10.26
C GLY A 210 4.24 3.19 9.74
N LEU A 211 4.57 1.90 9.85
CA LEU A 211 5.82 1.35 9.30
C LEU A 211 5.86 1.47 7.77
N VAL A 212 4.76 1.16 7.10
CA VAL A 212 4.64 1.25 5.63
C VAL A 212 4.79 2.71 5.17
N ALA A 213 4.27 3.68 5.92
CA ALA A 213 4.47 5.10 5.65
C ALA A 213 5.95 5.49 5.73
N ILE A 214 6.69 5.03 6.76
CA ILE A 214 8.14 5.28 6.88
C ILE A 214 8.91 4.64 5.70
N ALA A 215 8.53 3.45 5.25
CA ALA A 215 9.13 2.84 4.05
C ALA A 215 8.90 3.70 2.80
N GLY A 216 7.71 4.30 2.67
CA GLY A 216 7.39 5.27 1.63
C GLY A 216 8.22 6.54 1.71
N ILE A 217 8.41 7.12 2.90
CA ILE A 217 9.26 8.30 3.13
C ILE A 217 10.70 7.97 2.72
N CYS A 218 11.22 6.82 3.12
CA CYS A 218 12.57 6.41 2.75
C CYS A 218 12.73 6.21 1.23
N ALA A 219 11.69 5.71 0.56
CA ALA A 219 11.68 5.57 -0.90
C ALA A 219 11.60 6.92 -1.61
N TYR A 220 10.83 7.87 -1.05
CA TYR A 220 10.72 9.24 -1.54
C TYR A 220 12.08 9.95 -1.52
N ASP A 221 12.80 9.87 -0.39
CA ASP A 221 14.13 10.46 -0.22
C ASP A 221 15.22 9.81 -1.09
N SER A 222 14.94 8.63 -1.65
CA SER A 222 15.85 7.92 -2.55
C SER A 222 15.47 8.14 -4.03
N ASP A 223 14.68 9.17 -4.34
CA ASP A 223 14.13 9.50 -5.67
C ASP A 223 13.27 8.40 -6.32
N ALA A 224 12.87 7.37 -5.55
CA ALA A 224 12.02 6.29 -6.03
C ALA A 224 10.54 6.65 -5.89
N HIS A 225 10.11 7.77 -6.48
CA HIS A 225 8.78 8.35 -6.23
C HIS A 225 7.60 7.43 -6.57
N GLY A 226 7.70 6.61 -7.62
CA GLY A 226 6.65 5.65 -7.92
C GLY A 226 6.53 4.54 -6.88
N LEU A 227 7.66 4.11 -6.30
CA LEU A 227 7.64 3.16 -5.18
C LEU A 227 7.11 3.82 -3.91
N ALA A 228 7.55 5.04 -3.61
CA ALA A 228 7.06 5.83 -2.48
C ALA A 228 5.53 5.98 -2.51
N GLN A 229 4.97 6.34 -3.67
CA GLN A 229 3.53 6.51 -3.84
C GLN A 229 2.76 5.19 -3.58
N ARG A 230 3.30 4.06 -4.03
CA ARG A 230 2.70 2.74 -3.78
C ARG A 230 2.72 2.37 -2.30
N TYR A 231 3.81 2.69 -1.59
CA TYR A 231 3.86 2.56 -0.13
C TYR A 231 2.83 3.47 0.56
N PHE A 232 2.71 4.74 0.14
CA PHE A 232 1.71 5.65 0.69
C PHE A 232 0.28 5.16 0.44
N HIS A 233 -0.04 4.66 -0.76
CA HIS A 233 -1.35 4.05 -1.02
C HIS A 233 -1.62 2.82 -0.15
N GLN A 234 -0.61 1.98 0.11
CA GLN A 234 -0.75 0.85 1.03
C GLN A 234 -0.96 1.30 2.49
N ALA A 235 -0.19 2.29 2.95
CA ALA A 235 -0.35 2.88 4.27
C ALA A 235 -1.75 3.48 4.43
N LEU A 236 -2.28 4.13 3.40
CA LEU A 236 -3.62 4.72 3.41
C LEU A 236 -4.74 3.67 3.49
N ARG A 237 -4.61 2.56 2.74
CA ARG A 237 -5.57 1.44 2.84
C ARG A 237 -5.51 0.75 4.21
N LEU A 238 -4.32 0.63 4.80
CA LEU A 238 -4.13 0.14 6.18
C LEU A 238 -4.72 1.10 7.22
N ALA A 239 -4.58 2.41 7.01
CA ALA A 239 -5.22 3.42 7.85
C ALA A 239 -6.75 3.28 7.80
N LYS A 240 -7.34 3.12 6.60
CA LYS A 240 -8.79 2.84 6.45
C LYS A 240 -9.22 1.59 7.23
N ALA A 241 -8.49 0.49 7.09
CA ALA A 241 -8.76 -0.75 7.82
C ALA A 241 -8.68 -0.56 9.34
N SER A 242 -7.76 0.27 9.82
CA SER A 242 -7.64 0.56 11.25
C SER A 242 -8.78 1.42 11.80
N GLY A 243 -9.47 2.18 10.94
CA GLY A 243 -10.42 3.22 11.33
C GLY A 243 -9.76 4.50 11.88
N ASP A 244 -8.43 4.58 11.93
CA ASP A 244 -7.73 5.77 12.41
C ASP A 244 -7.61 6.83 11.30
N ARG A 245 -8.45 7.87 11.40
CA ARG A 245 -8.48 8.97 10.44
C ARG A 245 -7.29 9.92 10.57
N GLY A 246 -6.69 10.02 11.75
CA GLY A 246 -5.47 10.81 11.96
C GLY A 246 -4.30 10.24 11.16
N LEU A 247 -4.08 8.92 11.22
CA LEU A 247 -3.08 8.24 10.39
C LEU A 247 -3.36 8.43 8.90
N GLY A 248 -4.62 8.31 8.49
CA GLY A 248 -5.01 8.51 7.09
C GLY A 248 -4.68 9.91 6.58
N ALA A 249 -5.02 10.95 7.35
CA ALA A 249 -4.67 12.32 7.01
C ALA A 249 -3.16 12.57 7.00
N TYR A 250 -2.41 11.95 7.92
CA TYR A 250 -0.95 11.99 7.89
C TYR A 250 -0.38 11.38 6.61
N VAL A 251 -0.86 10.20 6.20
CA VAL A 251 -0.43 9.57 4.95
C VAL A 251 -0.79 10.42 3.73
N ILE A 252 -1.96 11.09 3.74
CA ILE A 252 -2.30 12.05 2.69
C ILE A 252 -1.38 13.27 2.71
N ALA A 253 -0.95 13.78 3.86
CA ALA A 253 0.04 14.85 3.93
C ALA A 253 1.36 14.45 3.22
N LEU A 254 1.79 13.19 3.35
CA LEU A 254 2.93 12.66 2.58
C LEU A 254 2.67 12.68 1.06
N LEU A 255 1.45 12.32 0.64
CA LEU A 255 1.03 12.41 -0.77
C LEU A 255 0.95 13.86 -1.26
N VAL A 256 0.50 14.81 -0.44
CA VAL A 256 0.47 16.25 -0.75
C VAL A 256 1.90 16.75 -0.98
N ASN A 257 2.83 16.41 -0.09
CA ASN A 257 4.24 16.77 -0.24
C ASN A 257 4.82 16.19 -1.54
N GLN A 258 4.52 14.92 -1.84
CA GLN A 258 4.92 14.32 -3.11
C GLN A 258 4.31 15.03 -4.32
N SER A 259 3.02 15.38 -4.30
CA SER A 259 2.36 16.12 -5.38
C SER A 259 2.98 17.49 -5.59
N LEU A 260 3.36 18.20 -4.53
CA LEU A 260 4.09 19.47 -4.63
C LEU A 260 5.42 19.31 -5.36
N TYR A 261 6.22 18.30 -4.98
CA TYR A 261 7.49 18.00 -5.62
C TYR A 261 7.34 17.65 -7.11
N MET A 262 6.32 16.85 -7.43
CA MET A 262 5.98 16.45 -8.80
C MET A 262 5.28 17.55 -9.61
N ARG A 263 5.07 18.74 -9.01
CA ARG A 263 4.36 19.91 -9.62
C ARG A 263 2.90 19.66 -9.98
N GLU A 264 2.27 18.68 -9.33
CA GLU A 264 0.84 18.39 -9.43
C GLU A 264 0.06 19.27 -8.44
N HIS A 265 0.17 20.59 -8.58
CA HIS A 265 -0.30 21.55 -7.58
C HIS A 265 -1.81 21.48 -7.32
N ARG A 266 -2.63 21.24 -8.35
CA ARG A 266 -4.09 21.06 -8.17
C ARG A 266 -4.42 19.81 -7.36
N GLN A 267 -3.67 18.72 -7.59
CA GLN A 267 -3.82 17.49 -6.83
C GLN A 267 -3.39 17.69 -5.38
N ALA A 268 -2.28 18.42 -5.14
CA ALA A 268 -1.83 18.76 -3.80
C ALA A 268 -2.91 19.52 -2.99
N VAL A 269 -3.57 20.50 -3.62
CA VAL A 269 -4.71 21.21 -3.00
C VAL A 269 -5.86 20.23 -2.69
N ALA A 270 -6.30 19.45 -3.68
CA ALA A 270 -7.43 18.53 -3.50
C ALA A 270 -7.19 17.50 -2.39
N PHE A 271 -5.97 16.96 -2.32
CA PHE A 271 -5.55 16.02 -1.28
C PHE A 271 -5.50 16.67 0.10
N ALA A 272 -4.94 17.89 0.21
CA ALA A 272 -4.89 18.59 1.49
C ALA A 272 -6.30 18.87 2.03
N GLU A 273 -7.21 19.30 1.16
CA GLU A 273 -8.61 19.52 1.55
C GLU A 273 -9.32 18.22 1.95
N ALA A 274 -9.08 17.11 1.23
CA ALA A 274 -9.64 15.81 1.58
C ALA A 274 -9.17 15.34 2.96
N ALA A 275 -7.87 15.46 3.26
CA ALA A 275 -7.33 15.14 4.58
C ALA A 275 -7.96 15.98 5.70
N LEU A 276 -8.03 17.31 5.49
CA LEU A 276 -8.61 18.25 6.45
C LEU A 276 -10.11 17.99 6.71
N ARG A 277 -10.88 17.68 5.66
CA ARG A 277 -12.31 17.38 5.79
C ARG A 277 -12.56 16.03 6.46
N ALA A 278 -11.89 14.98 5.99
CA ALA A 278 -12.17 13.61 6.41
C ALA A 278 -11.66 13.31 7.82
N ALA A 279 -10.49 13.85 8.22
CA ALA A 279 -10.02 13.67 9.59
C ALA A 279 -10.87 14.43 10.61
N GLY A 280 -11.50 15.55 10.22
CA GLY A 280 -12.45 16.25 11.09
C GLY A 280 -11.85 16.57 12.46
N THR A 281 -12.42 16.01 13.53
CA THR A 281 -11.95 16.21 14.91
C THR A 281 -10.70 15.40 15.26
N ASP A 282 -10.36 14.38 14.46
CA ASP A 282 -9.18 13.54 14.68
C ASP A 282 -7.90 14.21 14.15
N ILE A 283 -8.02 15.35 13.45
CA ILE A 283 -6.86 16.08 12.96
C ILE A 283 -6.18 16.84 14.09
N THR A 284 -4.86 16.69 14.16
CA THR A 284 -4.08 17.37 15.19
C THR A 284 -3.66 18.77 14.74
N PRO A 285 -3.41 19.70 15.67
CA PRO A 285 -2.94 21.04 15.32
C PRO A 285 -1.66 21.04 14.47
N ALA A 286 -0.72 20.14 14.74
CA ALA A 286 0.52 20.04 13.98
C ALA A 286 0.26 19.62 12.53
N LEU A 287 -0.53 18.56 12.33
CA LEU A 287 -0.87 18.07 10.99
C LEU A 287 -1.72 19.09 10.21
N ALA A 288 -2.67 19.74 10.86
CA ALA A 288 -3.47 20.79 10.24
C ALA A 288 -2.60 21.96 9.80
N SER A 289 -1.63 22.37 10.63
CA SER A 289 -0.68 23.43 10.29
C SER A 289 0.14 23.09 9.04
N ASP A 290 0.70 21.87 9.00
CA ASP A 290 1.50 21.41 7.86
C ASP A 290 0.68 21.32 6.56
N LEU A 291 -0.52 20.74 6.62
CA LEU A 291 -1.42 20.64 5.47
C LEU A 291 -1.80 22.02 4.92
N TYR A 292 -2.14 22.98 5.78
CA TYR A 292 -2.42 24.35 5.33
C TYR A 292 -1.18 25.04 4.74
N ALA A 293 0.01 24.82 5.32
CA ALA A 293 1.25 25.37 4.78
C ALA A 293 1.57 24.79 3.38
N MET A 294 1.36 23.49 3.19
CA MET A 294 1.51 22.84 1.87
C MET A 294 0.45 23.30 0.86
N GLN A 295 -0.80 23.47 1.29
CA GLN A 295 -1.88 24.02 0.46
C GLN A 295 -1.57 25.46 0.03
N ALA A 296 -1.01 26.29 0.93
CA ALA A 296 -0.56 27.63 0.60
C ALA A 296 0.53 27.64 -0.48
N LYS A 297 1.54 26.76 -0.37
CA LYS A 297 2.58 26.59 -1.40
C LYS A 297 1.96 26.21 -2.74
N ALA A 298 1.01 25.29 -2.75
CA ALA A 298 0.32 24.87 -3.98
C ALA A 298 -0.44 26.03 -4.64
N TYR A 299 -1.23 26.79 -3.87
CA TYR A 299 -1.93 27.97 -4.40
C TYR A 299 -1.00 29.05 -4.92
N ALA A 300 0.12 29.30 -4.23
CA ALA A 300 1.12 30.26 -4.69
C ALA A 300 1.69 29.86 -6.07
N HIS A 301 1.98 28.57 -6.28
CA HIS A 301 2.41 28.05 -7.59
C HIS A 301 1.32 28.14 -8.66
N LEU A 302 0.05 28.09 -8.28
CA LEU A 302 -1.10 28.28 -9.18
C LEU A 302 -1.40 29.76 -9.48
N GLY A 303 -0.69 30.70 -8.85
CA GLY A 303 -0.91 32.14 -9.00
C GLY A 303 -2.08 32.70 -8.17
N ASP A 304 -2.65 31.90 -7.25
CA ASP A 304 -3.75 32.32 -6.38
C ASP A 304 -3.20 32.82 -5.03
N GLY A 305 -2.75 34.09 -5.01
CA GLY A 305 -2.20 34.71 -3.81
C GLY A 305 -3.20 34.88 -2.68
N THR A 306 -4.49 35.03 -2.98
CA THR A 306 -5.56 35.19 -1.98
C THR A 306 -5.76 33.90 -1.21
N SER A 307 -5.92 32.78 -1.91
CA SER A 307 -6.06 31.46 -1.28
C SER A 307 -4.78 31.04 -0.56
N ALA A 308 -3.60 31.37 -1.12
CA ALA A 308 -2.32 31.13 -0.46
C ALA A 308 -2.22 31.86 0.90
N LEU A 309 -2.53 33.16 0.95
CA LEU A 309 -2.49 33.94 2.20
C LEU A 309 -3.52 33.45 3.22
N SER A 310 -4.72 33.08 2.76
CA SER A 310 -5.74 32.48 3.62
C SER A 310 -5.23 31.18 4.27
N CYS A 311 -4.60 30.31 3.49
CA CYS A 311 -4.02 29.07 4.00
C CYS A 311 -2.87 29.32 4.98
N ILE A 312 -1.99 30.31 4.73
CA ILE A 312 -0.91 30.69 5.67
C ILE A 312 -1.50 31.08 7.03
N ARG A 313 -2.53 31.94 7.05
CA ARG A 313 -3.17 32.35 8.32
C ARG A 313 -3.77 31.17 9.08
N ARG A 314 -4.37 30.21 8.37
CA ARG A 314 -4.88 28.97 8.99
C ARG A 314 -3.76 28.10 9.52
N ALA A 315 -2.64 28.01 8.80
CA ALA A 315 -1.45 27.29 9.25
C ALA A 315 -0.88 27.89 10.55
N GLU A 316 -0.77 29.21 10.63
CA GLU A 316 -0.34 29.95 11.82
C GLU A 316 -1.29 29.72 13.01
N GLN A 317 -2.60 29.84 12.77
CA GLN A 317 -3.60 29.60 13.81
C GLN A 317 -3.59 28.17 14.35
N SER A 318 -3.36 27.18 13.49
CA SER A 318 -3.16 25.79 13.94
C SER A 318 -1.85 25.63 14.70
N ALA A 319 -0.77 26.30 14.26
CA ALA A 319 0.54 26.24 14.91
C ALA A 319 0.50 26.78 16.35
N GLU A 320 -0.26 27.84 16.60
CA GLU A 320 -0.48 28.40 17.95
C GLU A 320 -1.09 27.41 18.94
N ARG A 321 -1.75 26.35 18.44
CA ARG A 321 -2.43 25.34 19.27
C ARG A 321 -1.58 24.08 19.47
N ILE A 322 -0.41 23.96 18.84
CA ILE A 322 0.45 22.77 18.95
C ILE A 322 0.93 22.63 20.40
N ARG A 323 0.73 21.42 20.96
CA ARG A 323 1.20 21.08 22.31
C ARG A 323 2.21 19.94 22.23
N ARG A 324 3.48 20.25 22.52
CA ARG A 324 4.55 19.24 22.55
C ARG A 324 4.16 18.07 23.46
N GLY A 325 4.32 16.84 22.98
CA GLY A 325 3.99 15.61 23.69
C GLY A 325 2.51 15.19 23.65
N HIS A 326 1.63 15.99 23.03
CA HIS A 326 0.22 15.62 22.79
C HIS A 326 -0.07 15.32 21.31
N GLU A 327 0.88 15.63 20.43
CA GLU A 327 0.84 15.27 19.02
C GLU A 327 1.31 13.81 18.86
N PRO A 328 0.69 13.02 17.98
CA PRO A 328 1.20 11.72 17.56
C PRO A 328 2.64 11.81 17.07
N ASP A 329 3.41 10.72 17.18
CA ASP A 329 4.79 10.66 16.67
C ASP A 329 4.90 11.00 15.17
N GLU A 330 3.81 10.89 14.42
CA GLU A 330 3.73 11.23 12.99
C GLU A 330 3.76 12.75 12.68
N THR A 331 3.39 13.63 13.61
CA THR A 331 3.02 15.04 13.34
C THR A 331 3.75 16.02 14.25
#